data_AF-A0A674GNI9-F1
#
_entry.id   AF-A0A674GNI9-F1
#
_cell.length_a   1.000
_cell.length_b   1.000
_cell.length_c   1.000
_cell.angle_alpha   90.00
_cell.angle_beta   90.00
_cell.angle_gamma   90.00
#
_symmetry.space_group_name_H-M   'P 1'
#
loop_
_entity.id
_entity.type
_entity.pdbx_description
1 polymer ?
#
loop_
_entity_poly.entity_id
_entity_poly.type
_entity_poly.pdbx_seq_one_letter_code
_entity_poly.pdbx_strand_id
1 'polypeptide(L)' 'MGTGSLQHPTAWVYLVTGGCGFVGERSVELLSQQDYIKEIRVFDSVAREEVEKLSTGKKRPSTSI' A
#
# COMPACT_ATOMS: atom_id res chain seq x y z
N MET A 1 3.07 -23.66 -37.79
CA MET A 1 2.86 -23.90 -36.35
C MET A 1 3.17 -22.61 -35.62
N GLY A 2 2.18 -21.74 -35.48
CA GLY A 2 2.36 -20.50 -34.73
C GLY A 2 2.38 -20.84 -33.26
N THR A 3 3.53 -20.70 -32.60
CA THR A 3 3.59 -20.68 -31.15
C THR A 3 2.92 -19.38 -30.70
N GLY A 4 1.59 -19.42 -30.55
CA GLY A 4 0.85 -18.34 -29.92
C GLY A 4 1.44 -18.14 -28.54
N SER A 5 2.12 -17.00 -28.36
CA SER A 5 2.64 -16.56 -27.08
C SER A 5 1.49 -16.58 -26.08
N LEU A 6 1.60 -17.45 -25.07
CA LEU A 6 0.72 -17.41 -23.91
C LEU A 6 1.00 -16.06 -23.25
N GLN A 7 0.21 -15.03 -23.57
CA GLN A 7 0.28 -13.75 -22.88
C GLN A 7 -0.03 -14.07 -21.42
N HIS A 8 0.99 -14.02 -20.55
CA HIS A 8 0.78 -14.19 -19.12
C HIS A 8 -0.29 -13.17 -18.71
N PRO A 9 -1.46 -13.62 -18.24
CA PRO A 9 -2.57 -12.72 -17.99
C PRO A 9 -2.20 -11.82 -16.82
N THR A 10 -2.09 -10.53 -17.13
CA THR A 10 -2.41 -9.39 -16.24
C THR A 10 -1.92 -9.55 -14.81
N ALA A 11 -0.70 -9.12 -14.52
CA ALA A 11 -0.23 -9.04 -13.13
C ALA A 11 -1.22 -8.19 -12.29
N TRP A 12 -1.71 -8.76 -11.19
CA TRP A 12 -2.90 -8.27 -10.48
C TRP A 12 -2.55 -7.14 -9.52
N VAL A 13 -3.45 -6.16 -9.40
CA VAL A 13 -3.33 -5.04 -8.43
C VAL A 13 -4.45 -5.16 -7.42
N TYR A 14 -4.12 -5.22 -6.12
CA TYR A 14 -5.10 -5.36 -5.03
C TYR A 14 -5.16 -4.09 -4.19
N LEU A 15 -6.37 -3.72 -3.76
CA LEU A 15 -6.61 -2.67 -2.76
C LEU A 15 -7.13 -3.31 -1.48
N VAL A 16 -6.42 -3.13 -0.38
CA VAL A 16 -6.84 -3.58 0.96
C VAL A 16 -7.34 -2.37 1.74
N THR A 17 -8.63 -2.36 2.08
CA THR A 17 -9.24 -1.36 2.96
C THR A 17 -9.21 -1.83 4.41
N GLY A 18 -8.81 -0.98 5.36
CA GLY A 18 -8.63 -1.38 6.77
C GLY A 18 -7.35 -2.18 7.00
N GLY A 19 -6.30 -1.90 6.22
CA GLY A 19 -5.06 -2.65 6.22
C GLY A 19 -4.14 -2.46 7.42
N CYS A 20 -4.40 -1.47 8.28
CA CYS A 20 -3.72 -1.28 9.56
C CYS A 20 -4.43 -2.02 10.72
N GLY A 21 -5.54 -2.70 10.44
CA GLY A 21 -6.19 -3.60 11.40
C GLY A 21 -5.55 -4.99 11.41
N PHE A 22 -5.83 -5.77 12.45
CA PHE A 22 -5.30 -7.12 12.65
C PHE A 22 -5.45 -8.05 11.42
N VAL A 23 -6.63 -8.04 10.79
CA VAL A 23 -6.90 -8.85 9.59
C VAL A 23 -6.27 -8.24 8.35
N GLY A 24 -6.22 -6.91 8.28
CA GLY A 24 -5.67 -6.15 7.18
C GLY A 24 -4.17 -6.41 6.99
N GLU A 25 -3.41 -6.32 8.08
CA GLU A 25 -1.97 -6.57 8.08
C GLU A 25 -1.66 -7.99 7.63
N ARG A 26 -2.38 -8.99 8.20
CA ARG A 26 -2.18 -10.39 7.84
C ARG A 26 -2.58 -10.68 6.39
N SER A 27 -3.59 -10.00 5.88
CA SER A 27 -4.01 -10.13 4.48
C SER A 27 -2.97 -9.57 3.52
N VAL A 28 -2.40 -8.40 3.83
CA VAL A 28 -1.32 -7.79 3.03
C VAL A 28 -0.07 -8.67 3.03
N GLU A 29 0.29 -9.25 4.18
CA GLU A 29 1.42 -10.17 4.29
C GLU A 29 1.25 -11.41 3.40
N LEU A 30 0.06 -12.04 3.42
CA LEU A 30 -0.24 -13.20 2.59
C LEU A 30 -0.27 -12.86 1.09
N LEU A 31 -0.82 -11.70 0.73
CA LEU A 31 -0.82 -11.21 -0.65
C LEU A 31 0.60 -10.90 -1.13
N SER A 32 1.47 -10.37 -0.27
CA SER A 32 2.87 -10.04 -0.63
C SER A 32 3.71 -11.28 -0.94
N GLN A 33 3.28 -12.47 -0.54
CA GLN A 33 3.97 -13.74 -0.82
C GLN A 33 3.60 -14.34 -2.19
N GLN A 34 2.70 -13.70 -2.93
CA GLN A 34 2.19 -14.24 -4.19
C GLN A 34 2.92 -13.62 -5.40
N ASP A 35 3.60 -14.44 -6.19
CA ASP A 35 4.38 -13.99 -7.35
C ASP A 35 3.54 -13.45 -8.53
N TYR A 36 2.21 -13.65 -8.50
CA TYR A 36 1.28 -13.15 -9.52
C TYR A 36 0.75 -11.74 -9.22
N ILE A 37 1.05 -11.21 -8.02
CA ILE A 37 0.58 -9.90 -7.58
C ILE A 37 1.64 -8.86 -7.92
N LYS A 38 1.25 -7.86 -8.72
CA LYS A 38 2.14 -6.77 -9.12
C LYS A 38 2.27 -5.71 -8.05
N GLU A 39 1.15 -5.39 -7.40
CA GLU A 39 1.05 -4.24 -6.52
C GLU A 39 -0.08 -4.45 -5.51
N ILE A 40 0.20 -4.08 -4.25
CA ILE A 40 -0.79 -4.06 -3.17
C ILE A 40 -0.86 -2.62 -2.67
N ARG A 41 -2.04 -2.03 -2.75
CA ARG A 41 -2.35 -0.72 -2.18
C ARG A 41 -3.09 -0.92 -0.90
N VAL A 42 -2.65 -0.25 0.15
CA VAL A 42 -3.30 -0.33 1.46
C VAL A 42 -3.90 1.03 1.76
N PHE A 43 -5.20 1.04 2.06
CA PHE A 43 -5.90 2.25 2.47
C PHE A 43 -6.53 2.02 3.84
N ASP A 44 -6.11 2.83 4.80
CA ASP A 44 -6.66 2.81 6.15
C ASP A 44 -6.98 4.23 6.62
N SER A 45 -8.06 4.36 7.37
CA SER A 45 -8.42 5.60 8.04
C SER A 45 -7.36 6.02 9.06
N VAL A 46 -6.73 5.05 9.74
CA VAL A 46 -5.67 5.28 10.74
C VAL A 46 -4.39 5.79 10.07
N ALA A 47 -4.04 5.25 8.91
CA ALA A 47 -2.87 5.70 8.14
C ALA A 47 -2.97 7.17 7.73
N ARG A 48 -4.18 7.67 7.45
CA ARG A 48 -4.41 9.09 7.15
C ARG A 48 -4.20 9.98 8.38
N GLU A 49 -4.58 9.50 9.57
CA GLU A 49 -4.41 10.21 10.83
C GLU A 49 -2.94 10.29 11.26
N GLU A 50 -2.15 9.22 11.07
CA GLU A 50 -0.70 9.24 11.33
C GLU A 50 0.07 10.12 10.35
N VAL A 51 -0.30 10.12 9.06
CA VAL A 51 0.31 11.01 8.04
C VAL A 51 -0.03 12.48 8.29
N GLU A 52 -1.24 12.79 8.75
CA GLU A 52 -1.60 14.16 9.17
C GLU A 52 -0.84 14.57 10.44
N LYS A 53 -0.70 13.68 11.43
CA LYS A 53 0.11 13.94 12.64
C LYS A 53 1.59 14.17 12.30
N LEU A 54 2.18 13.37 11.41
CA LEU A 54 3.57 13.54 10.95
C LEU A 54 3.76 14.81 10.10
N SER A 55 2.76 15.21 9.32
CA SER A 55 2.82 16.43 8.50
C SER A 55 2.81 17.74 9.32
N THR A 56 2.47 17.68 10.61
CA THR A 56 2.56 18.83 11.51
C THR A 56 3.95 19.04 12.14
N GLY A 57 4.93 18.17 11.87
CA GLY A 57 6.25 18.16 12.49
C GLY A 57 7.39 18.84 11.72
N LYS A 58 7.20 20.00 11.06
CA LYS A 58 8.32 20.83 10.56
C LYS A 58 7.97 22.29 10.29
N LYS A 59 7.43 23.03 11.27
CA LYS A 59 7.69 24.48 11.31
C LYS A 59 8.88 24.71 12.22
N ARG A 60 10.02 25.03 11.59
CA ARG A 60 11.22 25.56 12.26
C ARG A 60 10.75 26.62 13.28
N PRO A 61 11.25 26.63 14.52
CA PRO A 61 11.06 27.80 15.38
C PRO A 61 11.75 28.97 14.66
N SER A 62 10.94 29.87 14.09
CA SER A 62 11.42 31.16 13.65
C SER A 62 11.65 31.95 14.93
N THR A 63 12.87 31.88 15.46
CA THR A 63 13.33 32.87 16.42
C THR A 63 13.30 34.21 15.71
N SER A 64 12.39 35.08 16.12
CA SER A 64 12.42 36.49 15.75
C SER A 64 12.03 37.30 16.98
N ILE A 65 13.12 37.82 17.57
CA ILE A 65 13.26 39.01 18.43
C ILE A 65 12.53 38.97 19.76
#